data_AF-A0A1F4X785-F1
#
_entry.id   AF-A0A1F4X785-F1
#
_cell.length_a   1.000
_cell.length_b   1.000
_cell.length_c   1.000
_cell.angle_alpha   90.00
_cell.angle_beta   90.00
_cell.angle_gamma   90.00
#
_symmetry.space_group_name_H-M   'P 1'
#
loop_
_entity.id
_entity.type
_entity.pdbx_description
1 polymer ?
#
loop_
_entity_poly.entity_id
_entity_poly.type
_entity_poly.pdbx_seq_one_letter_code
_entity_poly.pdbx_strand_id
1 'polypeptide(L)' 'MKAISAKCGHVKRRLNQGKPLEGKVLEFALSVVEGGMRSSNDDFLKGIADKLKAGEKLSEYEHHIMVDVLLLHIRLGAA' A
#
# COMPACT_ATOMS: atom_id res chain seq x y z
N MET A 1 -14.98 -5.50 -8.01
CA MET A 1 -14.65 -4.18 -8.58
C MET A 1 -14.83 -3.01 -7.59
N LYS A 2 -16.07 -2.55 -7.28
CA LYS A 2 -16.29 -1.33 -6.44
C LYS A 2 -15.64 -1.39 -5.05
N ALA A 3 -15.66 -2.55 -4.41
CA ALA A 3 -15.07 -2.74 -3.08
C ALA A 3 -13.55 -2.56 -3.05
N ILE A 4 -12.83 -3.03 -4.08
CA ILE A 4 -11.36 -2.90 -4.17
C ILE A 4 -10.97 -1.44 -4.39
N SER A 5 -11.65 -0.75 -5.31
CA SER A 5 -11.45 0.69 -5.52
C SER A 5 -11.66 1.52 -4.25
N ALA A 6 -12.69 1.20 -3.46
CA ALA A 6 -12.94 1.85 -2.17
C ALA A 6 -11.82 1.58 -1.15
N LYS A 7 -11.33 0.33 -1.06
CA LYS A 7 -10.18 -0.02 -0.20
C LYS A 7 -8.90 0.71 -0.60
N CYS A 8 -8.56 0.74 -1.89
CA CYS A 8 -7.42 1.50 -2.41
C CYS A 8 -7.53 3.00 -2.07
N GLY A 9 -8.72 3.58 -2.26
CA GLY A 9 -8.99 4.97 -1.89
C GLY A 9 -8.86 5.23 -0.40
N HIS A 10 -9.25 4.28 0.45
CA HIS A 10 -9.12 4.39 1.90
C HIS A 10 -7.64 4.38 2.33
N VAL A 11 -6.83 3.47 1.79
CA VAL A 11 -5.38 3.43 2.04
C VAL A 11 -4.72 4.75 1.60
N LYS A 12 -4.94 5.17 0.34
CA LYS A 12 -4.38 6.43 -0.20
C LYS A 12 -4.72 7.63 0.69
N ARG A 13 -5.97 7.74 1.15
CA ARG A 13 -6.41 8.85 2.00
C ARG A 13 -5.70 8.86 3.36
N ARG A 14 -5.52 7.72 4.01
CA ARG A 14 -4.82 7.63 5.30
C ARG A 14 -3.35 8.02 5.16
N LEU A 15 -2.67 7.46 4.15
CA LEU A 15 -1.26 7.75 3.87
C LEU A 15 -1.04 9.24 3.54
N ASN A 16 -1.87 9.84 2.69
CA ASN A 16 -1.81 11.27 2.38
C ASN A 16 -2.02 12.17 3.62
N GLN A 17 -2.75 11.69 4.62
CA GLN A 17 -2.97 12.41 5.89
C GLN A 17 -1.87 12.14 6.93
N GLY A 18 -0.87 11.32 6.60
CA GLY A 18 0.16 10.89 7.54
C GLY A 18 -0.39 10.08 8.71
N LYS A 19 -1.55 9.44 8.55
CA LYS A 19 -2.17 8.62 9.59
C LYS A 19 -1.81 7.15 9.40
N PRO A 20 -1.53 6.41 10.49
CA PRO A 20 -1.16 4.99 10.41
C PRO A 20 -2.27 4.16 9.75
N LEU A 21 -1.96 2.97 9.24
CA LEU A 21 -3.00 2.04 8.78
C LEU A 21 -3.33 1.08 9.92
N GLU A 22 -4.61 0.73 10.07
CA GLU A 22 -5.08 -0.11 11.17
C GLU A 22 -6.08 -1.16 10.68
N GLY A 23 -6.15 -2.29 11.39
CA GLY A 23 -7.08 -3.39 11.14
C GLY A 23 -7.13 -3.82 9.67
N LYS A 24 -8.35 -3.94 9.13
CA LYS A 24 -8.59 -4.39 7.74
C LYS A 24 -7.95 -3.51 6.66
N VAL A 25 -7.65 -2.25 6.96
CA VAL A 25 -6.98 -1.34 6.02
C VAL A 25 -5.49 -1.65 5.96
N LEU A 26 -4.87 -1.90 7.11
CA LEU A 26 -3.48 -2.36 7.19
C LEU A 26 -3.31 -3.74 6.54
N GLU A 27 -4.18 -4.69 6.88
CA GLU A 27 -4.17 -6.04 6.29
C GLU A 27 -4.23 -5.98 4.76
N PHE A 28 -5.14 -5.14 4.22
CA PHE A 28 -5.24 -4.94 2.78
C PHE A 28 -3.96 -4.34 2.19
N ALA A 29 -3.41 -3.29 2.80
CA ALA A 29 -2.18 -2.67 2.32
C ALA A 29 -1.00 -3.66 2.30
N LEU A 30 -0.86 -4.50 3.34
CA LEU A 30 0.17 -5.53 3.41
C LEU A 30 0.01 -6.58 2.30
N SER A 31 -1.23 -7.03 2.02
CA SER A 31 -1.49 -7.97 0.92
C SER A 31 -1.10 -7.40 -0.45
N VAL A 32 -1.21 -6.08 -0.64
CA VAL A 32 -0.81 -5.39 -1.87
C VAL A 32 0.71 -5.38 -2.01
N VAL A 33 1.42 -5.09 -0.92
CA VAL A 33 2.89 -5.09 -0.91
C VAL A 33 3.43 -6.50 -1.14
N GLU A 34 2.88 -7.51 -0.48
CA GLU A 34 3.24 -8.92 -0.66
C GLU A 34 3.00 -9.40 -2.10
N GLY A 35 1.87 -9.00 -2.73
CA GLY A 35 1.62 -9.29 -4.14
C GLY A 35 2.65 -8.67 -5.10
N GLY A 36 3.33 -7.60 -4.68
CA GLY A 36 4.41 -6.96 -5.44
C GLY A 36 5.78 -7.62 -5.27
N MET A 37 6.00 -8.46 -4.24
CA MET A 37 7.27 -9.14 -3.92
C MET A 37 7.60 -10.33 -4.85
N ARG A 38 7.26 -10.24 -6.13
CA ARG A 38 7.58 -11.26 -7.15
C ARG A 38 8.75 -10.82 -8.05
N SER A 39 9.49 -9.80 -7.65
CA SER A 39 10.48 -9.09 -8.45
C SER A 39 11.73 -8.80 -7.61
N SER A 40 12.84 -8.43 -8.24
CA SER A 40 14.16 -8.13 -7.65
C SER A 40 14.20 -7.04 -6.55
N ASN A 41 13.05 -6.51 -6.11
CA ASN A 41 12.90 -5.39 -5.18
C ASN A 41 12.31 -5.80 -3.81
N ASP A 42 12.40 -7.07 -3.44
CA ASP A 42 11.76 -7.62 -2.24
C ASP A 42 12.18 -6.90 -0.95
N ASP A 43 13.45 -6.53 -0.79
CA ASP A 43 13.94 -5.83 0.39
C ASP A 43 13.34 -4.42 0.53
N PHE A 44 13.15 -3.72 -0.60
CA PHE A 44 12.52 -2.40 -0.60
C PHE A 44 11.03 -2.50 -0.20
N LEU A 45 10.32 -3.46 -0.77
CA LEU A 45 8.91 -3.70 -0.44
C LEU A 45 8.74 -4.17 1.01
N LYS A 46 9.70 -4.97 1.52
CA LYS A 46 9.73 -5.35 2.93
C LYS A 46 9.89 -4.14 3.84
N GLY A 47 10.76 -3.19 3.48
CA GLY A 47 10.89 -1.91 4.19
C GLY A 47 9.58 -1.13 4.26
N ILE A 48 8.82 -1.07 3.15
CA ILE A 48 7.47 -0.47 3.15
C ILE A 48 6.55 -1.23 4.10
N ALA A 49 6.49 -2.57 4.02
CA ALA A 49 5.63 -3.38 4.87
C ALA A 49 5.93 -3.18 6.36
N ASP A 50 7.20 -3.11 6.74
CA ASP A 50 7.61 -2.94 8.13
C ASP A 50 7.24 -1.55 8.67
N LYS A 51 7.42 -0.49 7.87
CA LYS A 51 6.95 0.86 8.22
C LYS A 51 5.44 0.93 8.38
N LEU A 52 4.68 0.28 7.50
CA LEU A 52 3.22 0.23 7.59
C LEU A 52 2.77 -0.46 8.89
N LYS A 53 3.43 -1.55 9.30
CA LYS A 53 3.15 -2.25 10.57
C LYS A 53 3.51 -1.39 11.78
N ALA A 54 4.62 -0.65 11.71
CA ALA A 54 5.05 0.25 12.77
C ALA A 54 4.23 1.55 12.86
N GLY A 55 3.37 1.82 11.87
CA GLY A 55 2.63 3.08 11.77
C GLY A 55 3.52 4.28 11.39
N GLU A 56 4.70 4.01 10.86
CA GLU A 56 5.66 5.02 10.46
C GLU A 56 5.28 5.68 9.14
N LYS A 57 5.72 6.93 8.98
CA LYS A 57 5.52 7.67 7.73
C LYS A 57 6.43 7.09 6.64
N LEU A 58 5.83 6.80 5.49
CA LEU A 58 6.59 6.48 4.28
C LEU A 58 7.33 7.73 3.77
N SER A 59 8.56 7.55 3.29
CA SER A 59 9.23 8.57 2.48
C SER A 59 8.43 8.88 1.23
N GLU A 60 8.75 10.00 0.57
CA GLU A 60 8.07 10.42 -0.66
C GLU A 60 8.13 9.33 -1.74
N TYR A 61 9.30 8.69 -1.92
CA TYR A 61 9.48 7.63 -2.89
C TYR A 61 8.71 6.35 -2.50
N GLU A 62 8.78 5.92 -1.24
CA GLU A 62 7.99 4.77 -0.75
C GLU A 62 6.49 5.02 -0.88
N HIS A 63 6.04 6.24 -0.61
CA HIS A 63 4.66 6.66 -0.79
C HIS A 63 4.24 6.59 -2.26
N HIS A 64 5.08 7.11 -3.17
CA HIS A 64 4.84 7.02 -4.61
C HIS A 64 4.72 5.57 -5.07
N ILE A 65 5.64 4.69 -4.66
CA ILE A 65 5.57 3.26 -5.00
C ILE A 65 4.29 2.63 -4.43
N MET A 66 3.95 2.89 -3.17
CA MET A 66 2.77 2.32 -2.55
C MET A 66 1.48 2.78 -3.27
N VAL A 67 1.35 4.08 -3.54
CA VAL A 67 0.08 4.70 -3.93
C VAL A 67 -0.10 4.76 -5.44
N ASP A 68 0.91 5.23 -6.15
CA ASP A 68 0.80 5.54 -7.58
C ASP A 68 1.28 4.37 -8.45
N VAL A 69 2.01 3.41 -7.87
CA VAL A 69 2.38 2.16 -8.55
C VAL A 69 1.52 1.00 -8.05
N LEU A 70 1.71 0.51 -6.82
CA LEU A 70 1.10 -0.75 -6.37
C LEU A 70 -0.43 -0.67 -6.29
N LEU A 71 -0.98 0.32 -5.57
CA LEU A 71 -2.43 0.48 -5.46
C LEU A 71 -3.10 0.78 -6.81
N LEU A 72 -2.39 1.48 -7.72
CA LEU A 72 -2.90 1.73 -9.07
C LEU A 72 -3.04 0.43 -9.85
N HIS A 73 -2.00 -0.43 -9.88
CA HIS A 73 -2.05 -1.71 -10.58
C HIS A 73 -3.15 -2.62 -10.04
N ILE A 74 -3.30 -2.71 -8.72
CA ILE A 74 -4.39 -3.48 -8.10
C ILE A 74 -5.77 -2.93 -8.51
N ARG A 75 -5.92 -1.60 -8.54
CA ARG A 75 -7.19 -0.98 -8.93
C ARG A 75 -7.52 -1.23 -10.39
N LEU A 76 -6.53 -1.16 -11.29
CA LEU A 76 -6.71 -1.38 -12.72
C LEU A 76 -6.91 -2.87 -13.07
N GLY A 77 -6.19 -3.78 -12.41
CA GLY A 77 -6.36 -5.22 -12.60
C GLY A 77 -7.66 -5.78 -12.00
N ALA A 78 -8.33 -5.01 -11.12
CA ALA A 78 -9.63 -5.33 -10.55
C ALA A 78 -10.80 -4.61 -11.25
N ALA A 79 -10.54 -3.88 -12.33
CA ALA A 79 -11.52 -3.30 -13.24
C ALA A 79 -11.88 -4.33 -14.33
#